data_AF-A9GTC0-F1
#
_entry.id   AF-A9GTC0-F1
#
_cell.length_a   1.000
_cell.length_b   1.000
_cell.length_c   1.000
_cell.angle_alpha   90.00
_cell.angle_beta   90.00
_cell.angle_gamma   90.00
#
_symmetry.space_group_name_H-M   'P 1'
#
loop_
_entity.id
_entity.type
_entity.pdbx_description
1 polymer ?
#
loop_
_entity_poly.entity_id
_entity_poly.type
_entity_poly.pdbx_seq_one_letter_code
_entity_poly.pdbx_strand_id
1 'polypeptide(L)'
;MMVLLDAEVFVDTSTADLMVLLWLGATQRHRIVVRDDQATAYTAWLAGLDEATRADWERVVGDGLRQSELEPSYHEVWVTARGESTWSYPHPILTFGDAIDFLQRPYRLLLENGLTDRAFLLSMCDRATREFLEERLSREWVEAEHCGGLGELEKRVKKVRGHVATRMRSSAMFDSDAMRPGAPSSKSEVVRNLCYPDVHHHQLERRAIENYLPRAALERWCQLAQGRTRDKRKAQVEALFALRDDQRAHYNMKEGFEKDLPNVHRAGELFAVISGETRRLLHHGLDVHIANLYRDGHVQFHELERATVVAHVQQFAREIVERIR
;
A
#
# COMPACT_ATOMS: atom_id res chain seq x y z
N MET A 1 -10.08 -11.50 0.78
CA MET A 1 -9.49 -12.70 0.16
C MET A 1 -10.57 -13.71 -0.05
N MET A 2 -10.53 -14.49 -1.14
CA MET A 2 -11.39 -15.67 -1.25
C MET A 2 -10.76 -16.84 -0.49
N VAL A 3 -11.56 -17.50 0.34
CA VAL A 3 -11.16 -18.65 1.15
C VAL A 3 -12.03 -19.82 0.74
N LEU A 4 -11.40 -20.81 0.11
CA LEU A 4 -12.03 -22.00 -0.44
C LEU A 4 -11.85 -23.16 0.55
N LEU A 5 -12.96 -23.66 1.09
CA LEU A 5 -12.95 -24.75 2.06
C LEU A 5 -13.21 -26.09 1.36
N ASP A 6 -12.32 -27.05 1.55
CA ASP A 6 -12.55 -28.44 1.15
C ASP A 6 -13.52 -29.12 2.13
N ALA A 7 -14.31 -30.08 1.63
CA ALA A 7 -15.34 -30.76 2.42
C ALA A 7 -14.79 -31.48 3.67
N GLU A 8 -13.56 -31.97 3.62
CA GLU A 8 -12.87 -32.64 4.73
C GLU A 8 -12.64 -31.72 5.95
N VAL A 9 -12.56 -30.40 5.74
CA VAL A 9 -12.42 -29.43 6.82
C VAL A 9 -13.56 -29.58 7.85
N PHE A 10 -14.77 -29.91 7.39
CA PHE A 10 -15.95 -30.05 8.25
C PHE A 10 -16.00 -31.38 9.03
N VAL A 11 -15.11 -32.33 8.72
CA VAL A 11 -15.00 -33.61 9.46
C VAL A 11 -13.92 -33.53 10.52
N ASP A 12 -12.76 -32.98 10.15
CA ASP A 12 -11.55 -33.09 10.95
C ASP A 12 -11.26 -31.83 11.80
N THR A 13 -12.05 -30.77 11.65
CA THR A 13 -11.90 -29.51 12.38
C THR A 13 -13.01 -29.33 13.40
N SER A 14 -12.71 -28.73 14.55
CA SER A 14 -13.72 -28.46 15.56
C SER A 14 -14.72 -27.39 15.10
N THR A 15 -15.97 -27.48 15.54
CA THR A 15 -16.98 -26.44 15.25
C THR A 15 -16.54 -25.07 15.78
N ALA A 16 -15.86 -25.02 16.92
CA ALA A 16 -15.37 -23.77 17.51
C ALA A 16 -14.35 -23.07 16.60
N ASP A 17 -13.43 -23.85 16.02
CA ASP A 17 -12.46 -23.35 15.05
C ASP A 17 -13.13 -22.83 13.78
N LEU A 18 -14.12 -23.57 13.27
CA LEU A 18 -14.91 -23.13 12.11
C LEU A 18 -15.65 -21.81 12.37
N MET A 19 -16.10 -21.54 13.59
CA MET A 19 -16.74 -20.26 13.93
C MET A 19 -15.83 -19.05 13.71
N VAL A 20 -14.50 -19.23 13.73
CA VAL A 20 -13.56 -18.16 13.37
C VAL A 20 -13.71 -17.76 11.90
N LEU A 21 -13.86 -18.74 10.99
CA LEU A 21 -14.11 -18.46 9.58
C LEU A 21 -15.47 -17.80 9.38
N LEU A 22 -16.49 -18.25 10.11
CA LEU A 22 -17.81 -17.60 10.09
C LEU A 22 -17.68 -16.12 10.46
N TRP A 23 -16.97 -15.80 11.54
CA TRP A 23 -16.76 -14.41 11.96
C TRP A 23 -15.99 -13.60 10.92
N LEU A 24 -14.92 -14.15 10.33
CA LEU A 24 -14.16 -13.51 9.27
C LEU A 24 -15.02 -13.21 8.03
N GLY A 25 -15.93 -14.13 7.67
CA GLY A 25 -16.88 -13.95 6.59
C GLY A 25 -18.01 -12.96 6.91
N ALA A 26 -18.62 -13.09 8.09
CA ALA A 26 -19.72 -12.24 8.54
C ALA A 26 -19.29 -10.78 8.68
N THR A 27 -18.05 -10.54 9.10
CA THR A 27 -17.48 -9.19 9.18
C THR A 27 -17.09 -8.62 7.81
N GLN A 28 -17.16 -9.41 6.73
CA GLN A 28 -16.72 -9.06 5.36
C GLN A 28 -15.19 -8.87 5.24
N ARG A 29 -14.42 -9.52 6.11
CA ARG A 29 -12.96 -9.51 6.02
C ARG A 29 -12.46 -10.41 4.90
N HIS A 30 -13.07 -11.57 4.75
CA HIS A 30 -12.79 -12.55 3.70
C HIS A 30 -14.09 -13.09 3.11
N ARG A 31 -14.04 -13.57 1.88
CA ARG A 31 -15.15 -14.25 1.20
C ARG A 31 -14.98 -15.74 1.44
N ILE A 32 -15.85 -16.32 2.26
CA ILE A 32 -15.79 -17.74 2.59
C ILE A 32 -16.66 -18.50 1.59
N VAL A 33 -16.08 -19.52 0.95
CA VAL A 33 -16.77 -20.34 -0.05
C VAL A 33 -16.46 -21.80 0.24
N VAL A 34 -17.49 -22.65 0.21
CA VAL A 34 -17.33 -24.11 0.25
C VAL A 34 -17.26 -24.61 -1.18
N ARG A 35 -16.21 -25.37 -1.52
CA ARG A 35 -15.96 -25.77 -2.93
C ARG A 35 -17.03 -26.71 -3.47
N ASP A 36 -17.56 -27.57 -2.62
CA ASP A 36 -18.69 -28.46 -2.89
C ASP A 36 -19.69 -28.32 -1.75
N ASP A 37 -20.67 -27.43 -1.94
CA ASP A 37 -21.72 -27.15 -0.95
C ASP A 37 -22.75 -28.28 -0.84
N GLN A 38 -22.68 -29.30 -1.71
CA GLN A 38 -23.49 -30.52 -1.64
C GLN A 38 -22.74 -31.69 -0.99
N ALA A 39 -21.46 -31.51 -0.64
CA ALA A 39 -20.68 -32.56 -0.03
C ALA A 39 -21.34 -33.05 1.28
N THR A 40 -21.44 -34.37 1.44
CA THR A 40 -22.06 -35.02 2.60
C THR A 40 -21.47 -34.54 3.92
N ALA A 41 -20.14 -34.32 3.96
CA ALA A 41 -19.46 -33.83 5.16
C ALA A 41 -19.94 -32.43 5.58
N TYR A 42 -20.03 -31.49 4.63
CA TYR A 42 -20.48 -30.13 4.90
C TYR A 42 -21.96 -30.11 5.31
N THR A 43 -22.82 -30.76 4.53
CA THR A 43 -24.27 -30.78 4.77
C THR A 43 -24.63 -31.47 6.10
N ALA A 44 -23.95 -32.57 6.44
CA ALA A 44 -24.14 -33.25 7.73
C ALA A 44 -23.67 -32.40 8.91
N TRP A 45 -22.51 -31.73 8.80
CA TRP A 45 -22.02 -30.82 9.82
C TRP A 45 -22.99 -29.63 10.02
N LEU A 46 -23.44 -29.01 8.93
CA LEU A 46 -24.37 -27.88 8.93
C LEU A 46 -25.73 -28.25 9.57
N ALA A 47 -26.22 -29.46 9.31
CA ALA A 47 -27.43 -30.01 9.94
C ALA A 47 -27.28 -30.26 11.45
N GLY A 48 -26.06 -30.40 11.94
CA GLY A 48 -25.74 -30.56 13.37
C GLY A 48 -25.73 -29.24 14.16
N LEU A 49 -25.73 -28.08 13.49
CA LEU A 49 -25.75 -26.77 14.13
C LEU A 49 -27.17 -26.36 14.55
N ASP A 50 -27.28 -25.46 15.52
CA ASP A 50 -28.52 -24.77 15.83
C ASP A 50 -28.99 -23.90 14.66
N GLU A 51 -30.29 -23.56 14.66
CA GLU A 51 -30.93 -22.83 13.56
C GLU A 51 -30.28 -21.47 13.28
N ALA A 52 -29.89 -20.73 14.32
CA ALA A 52 -29.31 -19.41 14.16
C ALA A 52 -27.90 -19.50 13.54
N THR A 53 -27.03 -20.36 14.10
CA THR A 53 -25.67 -20.55 13.59
C THR A 53 -25.68 -21.10 12.16
N ARG A 54 -26.61 -22.01 11.85
CA ARG A 54 -26.80 -22.54 10.48
C ARG A 54 -27.15 -21.42 9.49
N ALA A 55 -28.15 -20.61 9.82
CA ALA A 55 -28.58 -19.51 8.96
C ALA A 55 -27.45 -18.50 8.70
N ASP A 56 -26.62 -18.22 9.71
CA ASP A 56 -25.45 -17.35 9.54
C ASP A 56 -24.40 -17.96 8.61
N TRP A 57 -24.15 -19.27 8.70
CA TRP A 57 -23.24 -19.96 7.77
C TRP A 57 -23.73 -19.94 6.34
N GLU A 58 -24.99 -20.29 6.11
CA GLU A 58 -25.61 -20.27 4.78
C GLU A 58 -25.55 -18.86 4.18
N ARG A 59 -25.82 -17.84 4.99
CA ARG A 59 -25.71 -16.44 4.58
C ARG A 59 -24.27 -16.08 4.21
N VAL A 60 -23.29 -16.39 5.07
CA VAL A 60 -21.87 -16.05 4.83
C VAL A 60 -21.32 -16.75 3.59
N VAL A 61 -21.59 -18.04 3.41
CA VAL A 61 -21.16 -18.81 2.24
C VAL A 61 -21.86 -18.31 0.98
N GLY A 62 -23.18 -18.06 1.06
CA GLY A 62 -23.96 -17.54 -0.06
C GLY A 62 -23.54 -16.12 -0.47
N ASP A 63 -23.23 -15.24 0.49
CA ASP A 63 -22.65 -13.91 0.25
C ASP A 63 -21.28 -14.02 -0.42
N GLY A 64 -20.43 -14.93 0.06
CA GLY A 64 -19.11 -15.21 -0.50
C GLY A 64 -19.19 -15.61 -1.98
N LEU A 65 -20.07 -16.55 -2.32
CA LEU A 65 -20.27 -17.02 -3.70
C LEU A 65 -20.77 -15.88 -4.61
N ARG A 66 -21.83 -15.17 -4.21
CA ARG A 66 -22.39 -14.05 -4.98
C ARG A 66 -21.35 -12.97 -5.25
N GLN A 67 -20.54 -12.61 -4.25
CA GLN A 67 -19.50 -11.62 -4.43
C GLN A 67 -18.39 -12.09 -5.38
N SER A 68 -18.01 -13.36 -5.32
CA SER A 68 -17.00 -13.93 -6.21
C SER A 68 -17.46 -14.00 -7.67
N GLU A 69 -18.76 -14.14 -7.93
CA GLU A 69 -19.33 -14.05 -9.29
C GLU A 69 -19.30 -12.62 -9.84
N LEU A 70 -19.54 -11.62 -9.00
CA LEU A 70 -19.54 -10.20 -9.39
C LEU A 70 -18.12 -9.65 -9.55
N GLU A 71 -17.21 -10.07 -8.66
CA GLU A 71 -15.84 -9.60 -8.60
C GLU A 71 -14.90 -10.79 -8.36
N PRO A 72 -14.38 -11.44 -9.42
CA PRO A 72 -13.42 -12.52 -9.28
C PRO A 72 -12.22 -12.12 -8.42
N SER A 73 -11.83 -12.98 -7.48
CA SER A 73 -10.63 -12.78 -6.68
C SER A 73 -9.41 -13.33 -7.39
N TYR A 74 -8.35 -12.53 -7.52
CA TYR A 74 -7.06 -13.03 -8.00
C TYR A 74 -6.31 -13.84 -6.93
N HIS A 75 -6.74 -13.77 -5.67
CA HIS A 75 -6.09 -14.42 -4.53
C HIS A 75 -7.05 -15.37 -3.84
N GLU A 76 -6.66 -16.64 -3.79
CA GLU A 76 -7.49 -17.70 -3.23
C GLU A 76 -6.67 -18.51 -2.23
N VAL A 77 -7.17 -18.62 -1.01
CA VAL A 77 -6.58 -19.52 -0.01
C VAL A 77 -7.40 -20.80 -0.02
N TRP A 78 -6.77 -21.91 -0.34
CA TRP A 78 -7.39 -23.21 -0.29
C TRP A 78 -7.12 -23.80 1.08
N VAL A 79 -8.17 -24.18 1.81
CA VAL A 79 -8.08 -24.70 3.16
C VAL A 79 -8.39 -26.19 3.14
N THR A 80 -7.40 -26.98 3.57
CA THR A 80 -7.47 -28.44 3.70
C THR A 80 -7.39 -28.82 5.17
N ALA A 81 -7.98 -29.97 5.51
CA ALA A 81 -7.91 -30.54 6.86
C ALA A 81 -6.57 -31.21 7.13
N ARG A 82 -5.90 -31.74 6.10
CA ARG A 82 -4.80 -32.70 6.25
C ARG A 82 -3.59 -32.31 5.40
N GLY A 83 -2.44 -32.93 5.69
CA GLY A 83 -1.20 -32.73 4.95
C GLY A 83 -0.39 -31.53 5.44
N GLU A 84 0.44 -31.00 4.55
CA GLU A 84 1.33 -29.87 4.81
C GLU A 84 0.91 -28.65 4.00
N SER A 85 1.03 -27.47 4.61
CA SER A 85 0.74 -26.20 3.93
C SER A 85 1.74 -25.93 2.80
N THR A 86 1.22 -25.75 1.60
CA THR A 86 1.97 -25.31 0.42
C THR A 86 1.75 -23.83 0.19
N TRP A 87 2.80 -23.05 0.45
CA TRP A 87 2.76 -21.60 0.34
C TRP A 87 3.15 -21.10 -1.06
N SER A 88 2.32 -21.42 -2.05
CA SER A 88 2.41 -20.89 -3.42
C SER A 88 1.57 -19.63 -3.59
N TYR A 89 2.07 -18.66 -4.35
CA TYR A 89 1.28 -17.50 -4.77
C TYR A 89 0.80 -17.70 -6.22
N PRO A 90 -0.44 -17.30 -6.59
CA PRO A 90 -1.44 -16.62 -5.76
C PRO A 90 -2.41 -17.55 -5.01
N HIS A 91 -2.24 -18.87 -5.15
CA HIS A 91 -3.14 -19.88 -4.56
C HIS A 91 -2.41 -20.74 -3.52
N PRO A 92 -2.24 -20.30 -2.26
CA PRO A 92 -1.69 -21.14 -1.22
C PRO A 92 -2.70 -22.21 -0.79
N ILE A 93 -2.22 -23.43 -0.58
CA ILE A 93 -3.00 -24.54 0.01
C ILE A 93 -2.53 -24.67 1.45
N LEU A 94 -3.39 -24.35 2.40
CA LEU A 94 -3.04 -24.25 3.81
C LEU A 94 -3.83 -25.28 4.62
N THR A 95 -3.17 -25.88 5.60
CA THR A 95 -3.88 -26.57 6.68
C THR A 95 -4.77 -25.58 7.42
N PHE A 96 -5.84 -26.06 8.04
CA PHE A 96 -6.78 -25.19 8.76
C PHE A 96 -6.10 -24.25 9.77
N GLY A 97 -5.19 -24.77 10.60
CA GLY A 97 -4.48 -23.97 11.60
C GLY A 97 -3.64 -22.85 10.99
N ASP A 98 -2.86 -23.15 9.94
CA ASP A 98 -2.07 -22.16 9.22
C ASP A 98 -2.96 -21.15 8.49
N ALA A 99 -4.10 -21.58 7.95
CA ALA A 99 -5.07 -20.71 7.30
C ALA A 99 -5.63 -19.69 8.29
N ILE A 100 -6.02 -20.10 9.50
CA ILE A 100 -6.53 -19.16 10.51
C ILE A 100 -5.47 -18.14 10.90
N ASP A 101 -4.24 -18.56 11.23
CA ASP A 101 -3.16 -17.63 11.56
C ASP A 101 -2.88 -16.66 10.40
N PHE A 102 -2.87 -17.17 9.16
CA PHE A 102 -2.69 -16.34 7.97
C PHE A 102 -3.82 -15.31 7.76
N LEU A 103 -5.08 -15.76 7.83
CA LEU A 103 -6.26 -14.94 7.53
C LEU A 103 -6.52 -13.88 8.61
N GLN A 104 -6.15 -14.15 9.86
CA GLN A 104 -6.27 -13.20 10.96
C GLN A 104 -5.19 -12.11 10.96
N ARG A 105 -4.08 -12.29 10.24
CA ARG A 105 -3.02 -11.27 10.15
C ARG A 105 -3.47 -10.07 9.33
N PRO A 106 -3.19 -8.84 9.81
CA PRO A 106 -3.40 -7.65 8.99
C PRO A 106 -2.50 -7.68 7.76
N TYR A 107 -2.94 -7.04 6.68
CA TYR A 107 -2.10 -6.78 5.53
C TYR A 107 -1.21 -5.58 5.83
N ARG A 108 0.12 -5.74 5.74
CA ARG A 108 1.08 -4.71 6.15
C ARG A 108 1.54 -3.89 4.95
N LEU A 109 1.43 -2.58 5.05
CA LEU A 109 2.05 -1.61 4.15
C LEU A 109 3.31 -1.08 4.84
N LEU A 110 4.47 -1.56 4.40
CA LEU A 110 5.77 -1.14 4.90
C LEU A 110 6.14 0.19 4.24
N LEU A 111 6.19 1.25 5.05
CA LEU A 111 6.39 2.63 4.59
C LEU A 111 7.55 3.27 5.36
N GLU A 112 8.24 4.24 4.76
CA GLU A 112 9.30 4.98 5.47
C GLU A 112 8.69 5.84 6.58
N ASN A 113 7.59 6.53 6.29
CA ASN A 113 6.75 7.24 7.22
C ASN A 113 5.28 6.82 7.09
N GLY A 114 4.82 5.98 8.03
CA GLY A 114 3.45 5.45 8.03
C GLY A 114 2.32 6.48 8.08
N LEU A 115 2.58 7.76 8.41
CA LEU A 115 1.57 8.82 8.38
C LEU A 115 1.51 9.52 7.02
N THR A 116 2.62 10.11 6.57
CA THR A 116 2.65 10.91 5.34
C THR A 116 2.59 10.04 4.10
N ASP A 117 3.26 8.89 4.10
CA ASP A 117 3.32 8.01 2.93
C ASP A 117 1.99 7.29 2.72
N ARG A 118 1.29 6.97 3.82
CA ARG A 118 -0.09 6.48 3.78
C ARG A 118 -1.02 7.53 3.19
N ALA A 119 -0.95 8.77 3.68
CA ALA A 119 -1.79 9.85 3.16
C ALA A 119 -1.50 10.13 1.67
N PHE A 120 -0.23 10.03 1.26
CA PHE A 120 0.18 10.08 -0.14
C PHE A 120 -0.47 8.96 -0.95
N LEU A 121 -0.33 7.69 -0.54
CA LEU A 121 -0.92 6.54 -1.24
C LEU A 121 -2.44 6.72 -1.41
N LEU A 122 -3.15 7.08 -0.34
CA LEU A 122 -4.59 7.31 -0.38
C LEU A 122 -4.96 8.49 -1.30
N SER A 123 -4.15 9.56 -1.30
CA SER A 123 -4.35 10.71 -2.20
C SER A 123 -4.23 10.32 -3.68
N MET A 124 -3.39 9.32 -3.99
CA MET A 124 -3.20 8.78 -5.34
C MET A 124 -4.30 7.83 -5.77
N CYS A 125 -5.06 7.24 -4.85
CA CYS A 125 -6.14 6.30 -5.16
C CYS A 125 -7.36 7.01 -5.75
N ASP A 126 -8.02 6.34 -6.72
CA ASP A 126 -9.39 6.69 -7.09
C ASP A 126 -10.34 6.49 -5.91
N ARG A 127 -11.58 6.98 -6.05
CA ARG A 127 -12.56 6.97 -4.96
C ARG A 127 -12.82 5.58 -4.41
N ALA A 128 -13.07 4.59 -5.28
CA ALA A 128 -13.41 3.24 -4.86
C ALA A 128 -12.24 2.52 -4.15
N THR A 129 -11.03 2.68 -4.68
CA THR A 129 -9.80 2.15 -4.09
C THR A 129 -9.50 2.80 -2.74
N ARG A 130 -9.69 4.13 -2.64
CA ARG A 130 -9.50 4.88 -1.40
C ARG A 130 -10.49 4.45 -0.32
N GLU A 131 -11.79 4.45 -0.63
CA GLU A 131 -12.85 4.06 0.31
C GLU A 131 -12.61 2.63 0.83
N PHE A 132 -12.22 1.71 -0.06
CA PHE A 132 -11.85 0.35 0.33
C PHE A 132 -10.68 0.34 1.32
N LEU A 133 -9.56 0.99 1.00
CA LEU A 133 -8.38 0.98 1.86
C LEU A 133 -8.62 1.68 3.19
N GLU A 134 -9.33 2.82 3.21
CA GLU A 134 -9.67 3.56 4.43
C GLU A 134 -10.53 2.74 5.38
N GLU A 135 -11.55 2.04 4.86
CA GLU A 135 -12.37 1.14 5.67
C GLU A 135 -11.53 0.01 6.30
N ARG A 136 -10.60 -0.58 5.55
CA ARG A 136 -9.77 -1.68 6.08
C ARG A 136 -8.69 -1.19 7.04
N LEU A 137 -8.16 0.01 6.83
CA LEU A 137 -7.26 0.67 7.77
C LEU A 137 -7.98 0.99 9.09
N SER A 138 -9.23 1.47 9.05
CA SER A 138 -9.99 1.80 10.26
C SER A 138 -10.40 0.56 11.07
N ARG A 139 -10.51 -0.60 10.42
CA ARG A 139 -10.77 -1.90 11.05
C ARG A 139 -9.50 -2.66 11.44
N GLU A 140 -8.31 -2.08 11.28
CA GLU A 140 -7.01 -2.72 11.54
C GLU A 140 -6.78 -4.01 10.73
N TRP A 141 -7.46 -4.17 9.59
CA TRP A 141 -7.21 -5.28 8.67
C TRP A 141 -6.06 -4.98 7.71
N VAL A 142 -5.74 -3.70 7.55
CA VAL A 142 -4.55 -3.19 6.90
C VAL A 142 -3.80 -2.34 7.92
N GLU A 143 -2.48 -2.50 7.99
CA GLU A 143 -1.62 -1.73 8.88
C GLU A 143 -0.62 -0.92 8.04
N ALA A 144 -0.60 0.39 8.22
CA ALA A 144 0.41 1.27 7.63
C ALA A 144 1.58 1.41 8.61
N GLU A 145 2.64 0.66 8.35
CA GLU A 145 3.74 0.50 9.28
C GLU A 145 4.83 1.53 9.03
N HIS A 146 5.17 2.29 10.08
CA HIS A 146 6.29 3.22 10.09
C HIS A 146 7.61 2.46 10.27
N CYS A 147 8.41 2.35 9.21
CA CYS A 147 9.70 1.67 9.25
C CYS A 147 10.86 2.61 9.63
N GLY A 148 10.83 3.87 9.21
CA GLY A 148 11.88 4.85 9.49
C GLY A 148 13.01 4.87 8.46
N GLY A 149 12.81 5.54 7.33
CA GLY A 149 13.83 5.67 6.28
C GLY A 149 14.20 4.33 5.60
N LEU A 150 14.90 4.41 4.47
CA LEU A 150 15.31 3.23 3.69
C LEU A 150 16.13 2.18 4.49
N GLY A 151 16.98 2.60 5.44
CA GLY A 151 17.84 1.69 6.19
C GLY A 151 17.09 0.79 7.18
N GLU A 152 16.08 1.31 7.86
CA GLU A 152 15.23 0.47 8.73
C GLU A 152 14.18 -0.30 7.93
N LEU A 153 13.70 0.28 6.82
CA LEU A 153 12.86 -0.44 5.86
C LEU A 153 13.57 -1.69 5.32
N GLU A 154 14.86 -1.59 4.99
CA GLU A 154 15.70 -2.74 4.58
C GLU A 154 15.64 -3.88 5.62
N LYS A 155 15.84 -3.55 6.90
CA LYS A 155 15.78 -4.52 8.01
C LYS A 155 14.39 -5.12 8.15
N ARG A 156 13.35 -4.30 8.00
CA ARG A 156 11.95 -4.75 8.10
C ARG A 156 11.61 -5.72 6.97
N VAL A 157 12.00 -5.42 5.73
CA VAL A 157 11.79 -6.30 4.58
C VAL A 157 12.51 -7.63 4.79
N LYS A 158 13.76 -7.65 5.27
CA LYS A 158 14.47 -8.90 5.60
C LYS A 158 13.71 -9.76 6.61
N LYS A 159 13.18 -9.14 7.67
CA LYS A 159 12.36 -9.84 8.68
C LYS A 159 11.08 -10.42 8.06
N VAL A 160 10.38 -9.65 7.24
CA VAL A 160 9.14 -10.07 6.56
C VAL A 160 9.40 -11.23 5.60
N ARG A 161 10.50 -11.19 4.83
CA ARG A 161 10.89 -12.27 3.91
C ARG A 161 11.18 -13.59 4.60
N GLY A 162 11.68 -13.56 5.83
CA GLY A 162 11.98 -14.75 6.62
C GLY A 162 10.74 -15.57 7.01
N HIS A 163 9.53 -15.03 6.83
CA HIS A 163 8.29 -15.71 7.20
C HIS A 163 7.27 -15.65 6.06
N VAL A 164 7.02 -16.80 5.42
CA VAL A 164 6.21 -16.88 4.19
C VAL A 164 4.81 -16.27 4.32
N ALA A 165 4.09 -16.55 5.41
CA ALA A 165 2.79 -15.96 5.67
C ALA A 165 2.83 -14.42 5.74
N THR A 166 3.88 -13.87 6.39
CA THR A 166 4.05 -12.42 6.55
C THR A 166 4.41 -11.78 5.21
N ARG A 167 5.31 -12.41 4.44
CA ARG A 167 5.66 -12.00 3.08
C ARG A 167 4.43 -11.84 2.20
N MET A 168 3.54 -12.85 2.17
CA MET A 168 2.32 -12.83 1.35
C MET A 168 1.30 -11.77 1.81
N ARG A 169 1.35 -11.37 3.08
CA ARG A 169 0.51 -10.32 3.68
C ARG A 169 1.22 -8.98 3.77
N SER A 170 2.21 -8.69 2.94
CA SER A 170 2.94 -7.43 2.99
C SER A 170 3.16 -6.81 1.60
N SER A 171 3.10 -5.49 1.55
CA SER A 171 3.60 -4.66 0.45
C SER A 171 4.55 -3.59 0.99
N ALA A 172 5.51 -3.14 0.17
CA ALA A 172 6.39 -2.02 0.52
C ALA A 172 6.28 -0.86 -0.48
N MET A 173 6.29 0.37 0.00
CA MET A 173 6.43 1.56 -0.85
C MET A 173 7.47 2.51 -0.27
N PHE A 174 8.36 3.02 -1.11
CA PHE A 174 9.49 3.83 -0.67
C PHE A 174 10.00 4.76 -1.76
N ASP A 175 10.71 5.80 -1.33
CA ASP A 175 11.30 6.82 -2.18
C ASP A 175 12.45 6.22 -3.03
N SER A 176 12.63 6.70 -4.26
CA SER A 176 13.81 6.30 -5.06
C SER A 176 15.08 7.04 -4.64
N ASP A 177 14.95 8.20 -3.99
CA ASP A 177 16.07 9.12 -3.76
C ASP A 177 16.85 9.44 -5.05
N ALA A 178 16.16 9.37 -6.20
CA ALA A 178 16.76 9.60 -7.51
C ALA A 178 17.06 11.10 -7.70
N MET A 179 18.32 11.44 -7.94
CA MET A 179 18.75 12.81 -8.26
C MET A 179 18.64 13.14 -9.76
N ARG A 180 18.26 12.15 -10.58
CA ARG A 180 17.97 12.28 -12.01
C ARG A 180 17.06 11.15 -12.50
N PRO A 181 16.37 11.32 -13.65
CA PRO A 181 15.48 10.29 -14.19
C PRO A 181 16.19 8.96 -14.40
N GLY A 182 15.51 7.86 -14.05
CA GLY A 182 16.01 6.50 -14.28
C GLY A 182 17.25 6.10 -13.48
N ALA A 183 17.64 6.87 -12.45
CA ALA A 183 18.79 6.55 -11.60
C ALA A 183 18.44 6.63 -10.10
N PRO A 184 17.70 5.64 -9.57
CA PRO A 184 17.45 5.52 -8.14
C PRO A 184 18.73 5.45 -7.32
N SER A 185 18.64 5.75 -6.02
CA SER A 185 19.75 5.63 -5.11
C SER A 185 20.12 4.17 -4.88
N SER A 186 21.40 3.90 -4.61
CA SER A 186 21.88 2.56 -4.29
C SER A 186 21.14 1.95 -3.09
N LYS A 187 20.78 2.75 -2.08
CA LYS A 187 20.00 2.31 -0.92
C LYS A 187 18.60 1.86 -1.33
N SER A 188 17.92 2.63 -2.16
CA SER A 188 16.57 2.28 -2.63
C SER A 188 16.60 1.03 -3.51
N GLU A 189 17.62 0.86 -4.36
CA GLU A 189 17.81 -0.37 -5.15
C GLU A 189 18.07 -1.60 -4.28
N VAL A 190 18.80 -1.47 -3.17
CA VAL A 190 18.96 -2.56 -2.20
C VAL A 190 17.62 -3.00 -1.64
N VAL A 191 16.76 -2.06 -1.22
CA VAL A 191 15.40 -2.38 -0.72
C VAL A 191 14.56 -3.05 -1.82
N ARG A 192 14.57 -2.51 -3.04
CA ARG A 192 13.87 -3.09 -4.20
C ARG A 192 14.30 -4.52 -4.48
N ASN A 193 15.61 -4.77 -4.54
CA ASN A 193 16.17 -6.10 -4.77
C ASN A 193 15.87 -7.07 -3.64
N LEU A 194 15.75 -6.57 -2.40
CA LEU A 194 15.27 -7.39 -1.30
C LEU A 194 13.80 -7.73 -1.46
N CYS A 195 12.95 -6.80 -1.87
CA CYS A 195 11.54 -7.09 -2.07
C CYS A 195 11.33 -8.10 -3.22
N TYR A 196 12.06 -8.00 -4.33
CA TYR A 196 11.86 -8.88 -5.48
C TYR A 196 12.33 -10.34 -5.25
N PRO A 197 11.60 -11.36 -5.74
CA PRO A 197 10.23 -11.35 -6.28
C PRO A 197 9.16 -11.56 -5.19
N ASP A 198 9.59 -11.59 -3.93
CA ASP A 198 8.88 -12.16 -2.79
C ASP A 198 7.83 -11.24 -2.15
N VAL A 199 8.18 -9.97 -1.97
CA VAL A 199 7.37 -8.94 -1.34
C VAL A 199 6.92 -7.99 -2.43
N HIS A 200 5.60 -7.82 -2.55
CA HIS A 200 5.02 -6.85 -3.46
C HIS A 200 5.53 -5.45 -3.12
N HIS A 201 5.94 -4.66 -4.10
CA HIS A 201 6.57 -3.38 -3.80
C HIS A 201 6.42 -2.35 -4.91
N HIS A 202 6.58 -1.10 -4.53
CA HIS A 202 6.66 0.04 -5.44
C HIS A 202 7.74 1.01 -4.99
N GLN A 203 8.75 1.18 -5.84
CA GLN A 203 9.75 2.24 -5.71
C GLN A 203 9.26 3.45 -6.53
N LEU A 204 9.15 4.61 -5.91
CA LEU A 204 8.66 5.81 -6.60
C LEU A 204 9.58 6.22 -7.75
N GLU A 205 9.00 6.68 -8.86
CA GLU A 205 9.77 7.14 -10.01
C GLU A 205 10.42 8.51 -9.79
N ARG A 206 9.68 9.40 -9.11
CA ARG A 206 10.23 10.68 -8.65
C ARG A 206 11.07 10.45 -7.40
N ARG A 207 11.86 11.46 -7.04
CA ARG A 207 12.80 11.35 -5.92
C ARG A 207 12.13 10.92 -4.62
N ALA A 208 11.03 11.57 -4.25
CA ALA A 208 10.28 11.32 -3.03
C ALA A 208 8.79 11.69 -3.20
N ILE A 209 7.94 11.34 -2.22
CA ILE A 209 6.50 11.69 -2.25
C ILE A 209 6.23 13.20 -2.40
N GLU A 210 7.11 14.07 -1.91
CA GLU A 210 6.93 15.53 -2.04
C GLU A 210 6.98 15.98 -3.49
N ASN A 211 7.78 15.30 -4.32
CA ASN A 211 7.93 15.61 -5.74
C ASN A 211 6.67 15.33 -6.55
N TYR A 212 5.64 14.74 -5.95
CA TYR A 212 4.32 14.53 -6.54
C TYR A 212 3.30 15.64 -6.19
N LEU A 213 3.65 16.60 -5.32
CA LEU A 213 2.74 17.66 -4.91
C LEU A 213 2.32 18.53 -6.11
N PRO A 214 1.01 18.71 -6.36
CA PRO A 214 0.54 19.55 -7.44
C PRO A 214 0.70 21.04 -7.09
N ARG A 215 0.78 21.89 -8.13
CA ARG A 215 0.92 23.35 -7.96
C ARG A 215 -0.14 23.94 -7.03
N ALA A 216 -1.40 23.53 -7.21
CA ALA A 216 -2.52 24.01 -6.40
C ALA A 216 -2.34 23.71 -4.89
N ALA A 217 -1.78 22.55 -4.53
CA ALA A 217 -1.49 22.23 -3.13
C ALA A 217 -0.39 23.14 -2.55
N LEU A 218 0.65 23.41 -3.33
CA LEU A 218 1.73 24.33 -2.94
C LEU A 218 1.25 25.79 -2.86
N GLU A 219 0.33 26.20 -3.73
CA GLU A 219 -0.31 27.51 -3.65
C GLU A 219 -1.15 27.65 -2.38
N ARG A 220 -1.93 26.62 -2.01
CA ARG A 220 -2.66 26.58 -0.73
C ARG A 220 -1.70 26.66 0.46
N TRP A 221 -0.59 25.92 0.42
CA TRP A 221 0.46 26.00 1.45
C TRP A 221 1.05 27.42 1.61
N CYS A 222 1.17 28.19 0.53
CA CYS A 222 1.56 29.59 0.61
C CYS A 222 0.53 30.42 1.39
N GLN A 223 -0.77 30.17 1.17
CA GLN A 223 -1.85 30.90 1.85
C GLN A 223 -1.95 30.62 3.35
N LEU A 224 -1.38 29.50 3.82
CA LEU A 224 -1.30 29.18 5.26
C LEU A 224 -0.33 30.12 6.01
N ALA A 225 0.58 30.79 5.31
CA ALA A 225 1.48 31.77 5.89
C ALA A 225 0.94 33.21 5.74
N GLN A 226 1.50 34.14 6.52
CA GLN A 226 1.16 35.57 6.48
C GLN A 226 2.39 36.43 6.21
N GLY A 227 2.16 37.64 5.68
CA GLY A 227 3.19 38.65 5.42
C GLY A 227 4.39 38.14 4.63
N ARG A 228 5.61 38.49 5.07
CA ARG A 228 6.87 38.14 4.39
C ARG A 228 7.06 36.63 4.19
N THR A 229 6.53 35.80 5.08
CA THR A 229 6.63 34.33 4.94
C THR A 229 5.80 33.84 3.77
N ARG A 230 4.60 34.39 3.56
CA ARG A 230 3.76 34.08 2.39
C ARG A 230 4.46 34.51 1.10
N ASP A 231 5.03 35.70 1.07
CA ASP A 231 5.75 36.21 -0.10
C ASP A 231 6.97 35.34 -0.44
N LYS A 232 7.74 34.94 0.59
CA LYS A 232 8.85 33.99 0.44
C LYS A 232 8.37 32.66 -0.16
N ARG A 233 7.34 32.04 0.43
CA ARG A 233 6.78 30.77 -0.05
C ARG A 233 6.31 30.88 -1.50
N LYS A 234 5.62 31.97 -1.84
CA LYS A 234 5.17 32.24 -3.22
C LYS A 234 6.35 32.30 -4.18
N ALA A 235 7.39 33.07 -3.86
CA ALA A 235 8.59 33.16 -4.68
C ALA A 235 9.29 31.80 -4.85
N GLN A 236 9.33 30.98 -3.81
CA GLN A 236 9.88 29.62 -3.87
C GLN A 236 9.05 28.68 -4.76
N VAL A 237 7.72 28.73 -4.66
CA VAL A 237 6.83 27.95 -5.53
C VAL A 237 6.98 28.38 -6.99
N GLU A 238 7.02 29.67 -7.29
CA GLU A 238 7.27 30.14 -8.66
C GLU A 238 8.64 29.68 -9.18
N ALA A 239 9.69 29.75 -8.35
CA ALA A 239 11.01 29.24 -8.70
C ALA A 239 11.02 27.72 -8.96
N LEU A 240 10.27 26.95 -8.17
CA LEU A 240 10.12 25.50 -8.36
C LEU A 240 9.43 25.17 -9.70
N PHE A 241 8.39 25.92 -10.06
CA PHE A 241 7.67 25.72 -11.32
C PHE A 241 8.35 26.37 -12.54
N ALA A 242 9.36 27.20 -12.33
CA ALA A 242 10.29 27.62 -13.37
C ALA A 242 11.30 26.52 -13.75
N LEU A 243 11.45 25.49 -12.91
CA LEU A 243 12.18 24.27 -13.30
C LEU A 243 11.39 23.46 -14.31
N ARG A 244 12.10 22.78 -15.21
CA ARG A 244 11.50 21.75 -16.07
C ARG A 244 10.91 20.61 -15.22
N ASP A 245 10.00 19.84 -15.81
CA ASP A 245 9.32 18.76 -15.11
C ASP A 245 10.27 17.66 -14.59
N ASP A 246 11.29 17.30 -15.37
CA ASP A 246 12.35 16.36 -14.97
C ASP A 246 13.17 16.91 -13.79
N GLN A 247 13.54 18.19 -13.83
CA GLN A 247 14.24 18.86 -12.75
C GLN A 247 13.41 18.88 -11.46
N ARG A 248 12.12 19.23 -11.56
CA ARG A 248 11.20 19.29 -10.41
C ARG A 248 10.95 17.91 -9.80
N ALA A 249 10.87 16.86 -10.62
CA ALA A 249 10.70 15.48 -10.17
C ALA A 249 11.88 14.95 -9.33
N HIS A 250 13.07 15.54 -9.47
CA HIS A 250 14.29 15.07 -8.81
C HIS A 250 14.96 16.08 -7.86
N TYR A 251 14.33 17.24 -7.68
CA TYR A 251 14.76 18.27 -6.73
C TYR A 251 14.48 17.86 -5.28
N ASN A 252 15.40 18.14 -4.35
CA ASN A 252 15.17 17.93 -2.92
C ASN A 252 14.18 18.97 -2.37
N MET A 253 12.88 18.66 -2.36
CA MET A 253 11.85 19.64 -1.95
C MET A 253 11.91 20.04 -0.47
N LYS A 254 12.49 19.20 0.39
CA LYS A 254 12.59 19.45 1.83
C LYS A 254 13.79 20.34 2.18
N GLU A 255 14.96 20.01 1.68
CA GLU A 255 16.23 20.61 2.10
C GLU A 255 16.96 21.38 0.98
N GLY A 256 16.47 21.30 -0.26
CA GLY A 256 16.95 22.09 -1.39
C GLY A 256 18.32 21.69 -1.94
N PHE A 257 18.89 22.58 -2.74
CA PHE A 257 20.19 22.35 -3.39
C PHE A 257 21.34 22.26 -2.39
N GLU A 258 21.25 22.94 -1.25
CA GLU A 258 22.30 22.94 -0.22
C GLU A 258 22.60 21.52 0.25
N LYS A 259 21.57 20.74 0.57
CA LYS A 259 21.72 19.35 1.01
C LYS A 259 22.37 18.45 -0.02
N ASP A 260 22.13 18.75 -1.29
CA ASP A 260 22.60 17.97 -2.42
C ASP A 260 24.02 18.32 -2.87
N LEU A 261 24.61 19.42 -2.37
CA LEU A 261 25.96 19.86 -2.74
C LEU A 261 27.01 18.74 -2.67
N PRO A 262 27.09 17.92 -1.60
CA PRO A 262 28.06 16.83 -1.52
C PRO A 262 27.85 15.75 -2.60
N ASN A 263 26.65 15.66 -3.15
CA ASN A 263 26.21 14.62 -4.08
C ASN A 263 25.88 15.15 -5.47
N VAL A 264 26.25 16.40 -5.79
CA VAL A 264 25.84 17.09 -7.03
C VAL A 264 26.20 16.31 -8.29
N HIS A 265 27.32 15.58 -8.27
CA HIS A 265 27.76 14.72 -9.38
C HIS A 265 26.72 13.64 -9.75
N ARG A 266 25.90 13.17 -8.81
CA ARG A 266 24.84 12.17 -9.06
C ARG A 266 23.67 12.75 -9.86
N ALA A 267 23.46 14.06 -9.81
CA ALA A 267 22.45 14.73 -10.64
C ALA A 267 22.91 14.90 -12.10
N GLY A 268 24.20 14.68 -12.39
CA GLY A 268 24.78 14.94 -13.71
C GLY A 268 24.57 16.39 -14.14
N GLU A 269 24.06 16.59 -15.35
CA GLU A 269 23.80 17.92 -15.92
C GLU A 269 22.38 18.42 -15.66
N LEU A 270 21.54 17.67 -14.94
CA LEU A 270 20.10 17.95 -14.81
C LEU A 270 19.82 19.39 -14.35
N PHE A 271 20.62 19.89 -13.40
CA PHE A 271 20.52 21.24 -12.84
C PHE A 271 21.63 22.19 -13.29
N ALA A 272 22.39 21.86 -14.35
CA ALA A 272 23.49 22.71 -14.83
C ALA A 272 22.97 24.05 -15.36
N VAL A 273 21.83 24.04 -16.05
CA VAL A 273 21.19 25.22 -16.64
C VAL A 273 19.97 25.62 -15.83
N ILE A 274 20.19 26.31 -14.71
CA ILE A 274 19.14 27.00 -13.94
C ILE A 274 19.59 28.43 -13.63
N SER A 275 18.66 29.37 -13.58
CA SER A 275 19.00 30.77 -13.26
C SER A 275 19.59 30.88 -11.86
N GLY A 276 20.50 31.84 -11.65
CA GLY A 276 21.07 32.10 -10.33
C GLY A 276 20.02 32.49 -9.29
N GLU A 277 18.96 33.18 -9.72
CA GLU A 277 17.83 33.53 -8.86
C GLU A 277 17.03 32.30 -8.43
N THR A 278 16.66 31.41 -9.36
CA THR A 278 15.98 30.14 -9.07
C THR A 278 16.81 29.31 -8.10
N ARG A 279 18.12 29.18 -8.35
CA ARG A 279 19.04 28.44 -7.47
C ARG A 279 19.07 29.02 -6.05
N ARG A 280 19.11 30.35 -5.93
CA ARG A 280 19.10 31.06 -4.63
C ARG A 280 17.79 30.83 -3.88
N LEU A 281 16.63 30.95 -4.54
CA LEU A 281 15.32 30.77 -3.92
C LEU A 281 15.09 29.33 -3.44
N LEU A 282 15.63 28.36 -4.17
CA LEU A 282 15.53 26.93 -3.90
C LEU A 282 16.73 26.35 -3.13
N HIS A 283 17.60 27.21 -2.58
CA HIS A 283 18.82 26.76 -1.91
C HIS A 283 18.53 25.85 -0.70
N HIS A 284 17.54 26.22 0.11
CA HIS A 284 17.20 25.53 1.37
C HIS A 284 15.89 24.73 1.33
N GLY A 285 15.35 24.43 0.13
CA GLY A 285 14.10 23.70 0.01
C GLY A 285 12.87 24.57 0.25
N LEU A 286 11.71 23.92 0.32
CA LEU A 286 10.44 24.55 0.67
C LEU A 286 10.20 24.50 2.18
N ASP A 287 10.07 23.28 2.71
CA ASP A 287 9.77 22.99 4.11
C ASP A 287 10.02 21.50 4.37
N VAL A 288 10.66 21.17 5.51
CA VAL A 288 10.91 19.77 5.89
C VAL A 288 9.62 18.99 6.16
N HIS A 289 8.51 19.70 6.43
CA HIS A 289 7.19 19.16 6.67
C HIS A 289 6.23 19.32 5.49
N ILE A 290 6.71 19.66 4.29
CA ILE A 290 5.85 19.88 3.11
C ILE A 290 4.99 18.65 2.75
N ALA A 291 5.43 17.45 3.13
CA ALA A 291 4.67 16.21 2.99
C ALA A 291 3.34 16.19 3.77
N ASN A 292 3.23 16.99 4.83
CA ASN A 292 2.01 17.06 5.64
C ASN A 292 0.80 17.54 4.82
N LEU A 293 1.01 18.18 3.67
CA LEU A 293 -0.08 18.58 2.77
C LEU A 293 -0.95 17.40 2.31
N TYR A 294 -0.39 16.17 2.20
CA TYR A 294 -1.19 14.98 1.93
C TYR A 294 -2.12 14.64 3.09
N ARG A 295 -1.60 14.67 4.32
CA ARG A 295 -2.35 14.33 5.54
C ARG A 295 -3.41 15.37 5.85
N ASP A 296 -3.10 16.64 5.63
CA ASP A 296 -3.94 17.77 6.03
C ASP A 296 -5.05 18.06 4.98
N GLY A 297 -5.25 17.17 4.01
CA GLY A 297 -6.32 17.27 3.00
C GLY A 297 -6.08 18.37 1.96
N HIS A 298 -4.86 18.86 1.85
CA HIS A 298 -4.49 19.93 0.91
C HIS A 298 -4.15 19.41 -0.48
N VAL A 299 -4.27 18.10 -0.74
CA VAL A 299 -4.05 17.49 -2.06
C VAL A 299 -5.34 16.81 -2.49
N GLN A 300 -5.85 17.16 -3.68
CA GLN A 300 -7.08 16.59 -4.22
C GLN A 300 -6.77 15.67 -5.41
N PHE A 301 -7.50 14.57 -5.52
CA PHE A 301 -7.25 13.54 -6.55
C PHE A 301 -7.24 14.09 -7.98
N HIS A 302 -8.21 14.95 -8.32
CA HIS A 302 -8.33 15.55 -9.66
C HIS A 302 -7.13 16.47 -10.04
N GLU A 303 -6.35 16.93 -9.05
CA GLU A 303 -5.14 17.71 -9.27
C GLU A 303 -3.95 16.82 -9.63
N LEU A 304 -4.00 15.55 -9.23
CA LEU A 304 -2.98 14.52 -9.45
C LEU A 304 -3.22 13.81 -10.79
N GLU A 305 -4.47 13.52 -11.14
CA GLU A 305 -4.88 12.74 -12.32
C GLU A 305 -4.36 13.30 -13.67
N ARG A 306 -4.05 14.59 -13.72
CA ARG A 306 -3.50 15.24 -14.93
C ARG A 306 -2.02 14.88 -15.21
N ALA A 307 -1.35 14.16 -14.32
CA ALA A 307 0.02 13.71 -14.49
C ALA A 307 0.07 12.20 -14.76
N THR A 308 0.62 11.80 -15.91
CA THR A 308 0.88 10.38 -16.27
C THR A 308 1.61 9.59 -15.19
N VAL A 309 2.39 10.26 -14.35
CA VAL A 309 3.19 9.68 -13.26
C VAL A 309 2.34 9.13 -12.11
N VAL A 310 1.03 9.42 -12.07
CA VAL A 310 0.12 8.91 -11.04
C VAL A 310 -0.37 7.48 -11.34
N ALA A 311 -0.33 7.07 -12.61
CA ALA A 311 -0.87 5.78 -13.05
C ALA A 311 -0.16 4.59 -12.38
N HIS A 312 1.16 4.66 -12.15
CA HIS A 312 1.90 3.55 -11.53
C HIS A 312 1.63 3.42 -10.03
N VAL A 313 1.45 4.53 -9.31
CA VAL A 313 1.07 4.49 -7.88
C VAL A 313 -0.37 4.02 -7.73
N GLN A 314 -1.27 4.44 -8.63
CA GLN A 314 -2.64 3.92 -8.70
C GLN A 314 -2.67 2.41 -8.96
N GLN A 315 -1.88 1.94 -9.92
CA GLN A 315 -1.79 0.52 -10.23
C GLN A 315 -1.32 -0.27 -9.01
N PHE A 316 -0.26 0.20 -8.33
CA PHE A 316 0.21 -0.41 -7.09
C PHE A 316 -0.88 -0.47 -6.00
N ALA A 317 -1.67 0.60 -5.83
CA ALA A 317 -2.77 0.62 -4.88
C ALA A 317 -3.88 -0.38 -5.25
N ARG A 318 -4.22 -0.53 -6.54
CA ARG A 318 -5.19 -1.52 -7.00
C ARG A 318 -4.68 -2.95 -6.78
N GLU A 319 -3.41 -3.21 -7.04
CA GLU A 319 -2.78 -4.51 -6.77
C GLU A 319 -2.78 -4.84 -5.27
N ILE A 320 -2.59 -3.85 -4.40
CA ILE A 320 -2.79 -4.02 -2.94
C ILE A 320 -4.25 -4.43 -2.66
N VAL A 321 -5.22 -3.73 -3.25
CA VAL A 321 -6.65 -4.05 -3.08
C VAL A 321 -6.94 -5.48 -3.55
N GLU A 322 -6.43 -5.89 -4.71
CA GLU A 322 -6.59 -7.26 -5.23
C GLU A 322 -5.97 -8.32 -4.30
N ARG A 323 -4.85 -8.01 -3.64
CA ARG A 323 -4.20 -8.89 -2.65
C ARG A 323 -4.94 -8.99 -1.32
N ILE A 324 -5.74 -7.98 -0.98
CA ILE A 324 -6.54 -7.94 0.25
C ILE A 324 -7.93 -8.54 0.02
N ARG A 325 -8.54 -8.22 -1.14
CA ARG A 325 -9.83 -8.75 -1.62
C ARG A 325 -9.81 -10.25 -1.82
#